data_AF-A0A535HZ58-F1
#
_entry.id   AF-A0A535HZ58-F1
#
_cell.length_a   1.000
_cell.length_b   1.000
_cell.length_c   1.000
_cell.angle_alpha   90.00
_cell.angle_beta   90.00
_cell.angle_gamma   90.00
#
_symmetry.space_group_name_H-M   'P 1'
#
loop_
_entity.id
_entity.type
_entity.pdbx_description
1 polymer ?
#
loop_
_entity_poly.entity_id
_entity_poly.type
_entity_poly.pdbx_seq_one_letter_code
_entity_poly.pdbx_strand_id
1 'polypeptide(L)'
;GKLVRCTAGGIFDVAVDLRVDSPTFGQWFGLELSADNKRQLYVPVGFAHGFATLSDVAEVQYKQTGYYTPAAEGAIAWNDPQLAINWPIANPILSKRDQCQPSLPSLIWLYECSPARRYRGGSQL
;
A
#
# COMPACT_ATOMS: atom_id res chain seq x y z
N GLY A 1 -6.12 -8.39 -5.76
CA GLY A 1 -4.71 -7.98 -5.73
C GLY A 1 -4.43 -6.95 -6.81
N LYS A 2 -3.23 -6.39 -6.80
CA LYS A 2 -2.70 -5.49 -7.84
C LYS A 2 -1.40 -6.08 -8.38
N LEU A 3 -1.20 -6.10 -9.69
CA LEU A 3 0.10 -6.39 -10.32
C LEU A 3 0.63 -5.09 -10.90
N VAL A 4 1.76 -4.61 -10.41
CA VAL A 4 2.30 -3.27 -10.66
C VAL A 4 3.60 -3.35 -11.44
N ARG A 5 3.79 -2.43 -12.39
CA ARG A 5 4.99 -2.30 -13.21
C ARG A 5 5.26 -0.83 -13.54
N CYS A 6 6.54 -0.48 -13.68
CA CYS A 6 6.98 0.77 -14.29
C CYS A 6 7.42 0.54 -15.75
N THR A 7 6.91 1.33 -16.69
CA THR A 7 7.16 1.19 -18.14
C THR A 7 7.97 2.34 -18.74
N ALA A 8 8.06 3.47 -18.04
CA ALA A 8 8.98 4.57 -18.32
C ALA A 8 9.50 5.11 -16.99
N GLY A 9 10.78 5.47 -16.90
CA GLY A 9 11.39 5.96 -15.65
C GLY A 9 11.55 4.88 -14.57
N GLY A 10 11.49 5.30 -13.31
CA GLY A 10 11.65 4.42 -12.14
C GLY A 10 10.79 4.83 -10.95
N ILE A 11 10.34 3.85 -10.18
CA ILE A 11 9.64 4.02 -8.91
C ILE A 11 10.23 3.10 -7.84
N PHE A 12 10.18 3.52 -6.58
CA PHE A 12 10.33 2.63 -5.43
C PHE A 12 8.94 2.22 -4.95
N ASP A 13 8.59 0.96 -5.17
CA ASP A 13 7.26 0.41 -4.91
C ASP A 13 7.28 -0.40 -3.60
N VAL A 14 6.27 -0.20 -2.76
CA VAL A 14 6.19 -0.74 -1.40
C VAL A 14 4.84 -1.42 -1.16
N ALA A 15 4.90 -2.60 -0.55
CA ALA A 15 3.75 -3.32 -0.01
C ALA A 15 3.88 -3.49 1.50
N VAL A 16 2.80 -3.24 2.24
CA VAL A 16 2.73 -3.39 3.70
C VAL A 16 1.68 -4.45 4.05
N ASP A 17 2.03 -5.41 4.88
CA ASP A 17 1.11 -6.44 5.33
C ASP A 17 0.15 -5.91 6.40
N LEU A 18 -1.15 -5.85 6.09
CA LEU A 18 -2.19 -5.39 7.00
C LEU A 18 -3.16 -6.50 7.41
N ARG A 19 -2.80 -7.76 7.18
CA ARG A 19 -3.63 -8.91 7.57
C ARG A 19 -3.46 -9.14 9.07
N VAL A 20 -4.52 -8.89 9.85
CA VAL A 20 -4.49 -8.89 11.32
C VAL A 20 -3.88 -10.17 11.92
N ASP A 21 -4.15 -11.33 11.33
CA ASP A 21 -3.65 -12.62 11.81
C ASP A 21 -2.29 -13.03 11.20
N SER A 22 -1.64 -12.14 10.44
CA SER A 22 -0.37 -12.44 9.79
C SER A 22 0.81 -12.33 10.75
N PRO A 23 1.75 -13.30 10.75
CA PRO A 23 2.99 -13.19 11.54
C PRO A 23 3.89 -12.03 11.08
N THR A 24 3.65 -11.49 9.88
CA THR A 24 4.37 -10.34 9.32
C THR A 24 3.54 -9.06 9.31
N PHE A 25 2.45 -8.98 10.08
CA PHE A 25 1.64 -7.78 10.18
C PHE A 25 2.49 -6.53 10.50
N GLY A 26 2.24 -5.45 9.77
CA GLY A 26 2.98 -4.18 9.87
C GLY A 26 4.37 -4.20 9.22
N GLN A 27 4.86 -5.35 8.75
CA GLN A 27 6.10 -5.41 7.98
C GLN A 27 5.86 -4.96 6.54
N TRP A 28 6.90 -4.41 5.93
CA TRP A 28 6.87 -3.93 4.56
C TRP A 28 7.97 -4.55 3.72
N PHE A 29 7.69 -4.67 2.42
CA PHE A 29 8.65 -5.05 1.40
C PHE A 29 8.69 -3.94 0.35
N GLY A 30 9.89 -3.53 -0.07
CA GLY A 30 10.09 -2.49 -1.06
C GLY A 30 11.14 -2.86 -2.10
N LEU A 31 10.92 -2.45 -3.35
CA LEU A 31 11.88 -2.63 -4.44
C LEU A 31 11.73 -1.54 -5.49
N GLU A 32 12.80 -1.32 -6.25
CA GLU A 32 12.73 -0.50 -7.44
C GLU A 32 12.05 -1.25 -8.60
N LEU A 33 11.08 -0.60 -9.23
CA LEU A 33 10.49 -0.99 -10.52
C LEU A 33 10.86 0.08 -11.55
N SER A 34 11.47 -0.32 -12.66
CA SER A 34 11.89 0.61 -13.71
C SER A 34 11.71 0.02 -15.10
N ALA A 35 11.70 0.91 -16.11
CA ALA A 35 11.68 0.51 -17.51
C ALA A 35 12.87 -0.42 -17.86
N ASP A 36 14.01 -0.20 -17.21
CA ASP A 36 15.25 -0.95 -17.43
C ASP A 36 15.22 -2.32 -16.77
N ASN A 37 14.86 -2.39 -15.48
CA ASN A 37 14.88 -3.65 -14.74
C ASN A 37 13.69 -4.56 -15.06
N LYS A 38 12.61 -4.00 -15.63
CA LYS A 38 11.39 -4.69 -16.10
C LYS A 38 10.72 -5.57 -15.05
N ARG A 39 11.01 -5.33 -13.77
CA ARG A 39 10.42 -6.06 -12.64
C ARG A 39 8.95 -5.70 -12.51
N GLN A 40 8.21 -6.59 -11.85
CA GLN A 40 6.82 -6.37 -11.47
C GLN A 40 6.64 -6.76 -10.01
N LEU A 41 5.75 -6.06 -9.32
CA LEU A 41 5.34 -6.41 -7.97
C LEU A 41 3.88 -6.86 -7.96
N TYR A 42 3.64 -8.06 -7.43
CA TYR A 42 2.28 -8.48 -7.11
C TYR A 42 1.97 -8.16 -5.65
N VAL A 43 0.94 -7.35 -5.43
CA VAL A 43 0.42 -6.99 -4.12
C VAL A 43 -0.90 -7.74 -3.86
N PRO A 44 -0.93 -8.71 -2.92
CA PRO A 44 -2.13 -9.47 -2.59
C PRO A 44 -3.24 -8.60 -1.96
N VAL A 45 -4.45 -9.15 -1.86
CA VAL A 45 -5.52 -8.52 -1.06
C VAL A 45 -5.13 -8.53 0.42
N GLY A 46 -5.47 -7.46 1.14
CA GLY A 46 -5.11 -7.31 2.56
C GLY A 46 -3.75 -6.64 2.79
N PHE A 47 -3.08 -6.17 1.74
CA PHE A 47 -1.88 -5.36 1.82
C PHE A 47 -2.20 -3.91 1.47
N ALA A 48 -1.52 -2.96 2.12
CA ALA A 48 -1.40 -1.61 1.60
C ALA A 48 -0.31 -1.55 0.52
N HIS A 49 -0.48 -0.61 -0.42
CA HIS A 49 0.41 -0.40 -1.55
C HIS A 49 0.65 1.10 -1.72
N GLY A 50 1.90 1.49 -1.94
CA GLY A 50 2.29 2.86 -2.26
C GLY A 50 3.62 2.88 -3.00
N PHE A 51 3.93 3.98 -3.69
CA PHE A 51 5.19 4.12 -4.39
C PHE A 51 5.72 5.56 -4.35
N ALA A 52 7.03 5.71 -4.45
CA ALA A 52 7.72 6.98 -4.67
C ALA A 52 8.32 7.01 -6.08
N THR A 53 8.18 8.13 -6.78
CA THR A 53 8.79 8.30 -8.11
C THR A 53 10.28 8.64 -7.97
N LEU A 54 11.15 8.01 -8.76
CA LEU A 54 12.61 8.16 -8.69
C LEU A 54 13.21 8.95 -9.87
N SER A 55 12.39 9.31 -10.85
CA SER A 55 12.77 10.03 -12.06
C SER A 55 11.80 11.18 -12.34
N ASP A 56 12.21 12.15 -13.16
CA ASP A 56 11.34 13.30 -13.52
C ASP A 56 10.00 12.88 -14.15
N VAL A 57 10.03 11.76 -14.88
CA VAL A 57 8.85 11.13 -15.46
C VAL A 57 8.84 9.66 -15.09
N ALA A 58 7.68 9.15 -14.67
CA ALA A 58 7.44 7.72 -14.55
C ALA A 58 6.06 7.34 -15.08
N GLU A 59 5.97 6.21 -15.78
CA GLU A 59 4.70 5.60 -16.18
C GLU A 59 4.48 4.32 -15.37
N VAL A 60 3.44 4.31 -14.55
CA VAL A 60 3.08 3.17 -13.71
C VAL A 60 1.81 2.51 -14.25
N GLN A 61 1.91 1.22 -14.53
CA GLN A 61 0.79 0.39 -14.93
C GLN A 61 0.44 -0.57 -13.79
N TYR A 62 -0.84 -0.69 -13.48
CA TYR A 62 -1.30 -1.71 -12.56
C TYR A 62 -2.54 -2.45 -13.10
N LYS A 63 -2.52 -3.78 -12.96
CA LYS A 63 -3.68 -4.64 -13.25
C LYS A 63 -4.34 -5.01 -11.95
N GLN A 64 -5.66 -4.81 -11.85
CA GLN A 64 -6.43 -5.12 -10.64
C GLN A 64 -7.37 -6.29 -10.89
N THR A 65 -7.65 -7.04 -9.82
CA THR A 65 -8.62 -8.15 -9.86
C THR A 65 -10.07 -7.69 -9.76
N GLY A 66 -10.34 -6.40 -9.52
CA GLY A 66 -11.70 -5.86 -9.36
C GLY A 66 -11.79 -4.38 -9.73
N TYR A 67 -13.02 -3.89 -9.87
CA TYR A 67 -13.30 -2.51 -10.22
C TYR A 67 -13.11 -1.55 -9.05
N TYR A 68 -12.85 -0.28 -9.38
CA TYR A 68 -12.69 0.78 -8.40
C TYR A 68 -13.98 0.98 -7.57
N THR A 69 -13.84 0.96 -6.25
CA THR A 69 -14.93 1.17 -5.30
C THR A 69 -14.44 2.13 -4.20
N PRO A 70 -14.71 3.45 -4.31
CA PRO A 70 -14.15 4.45 -3.38
C PRO A 70 -14.42 4.15 -1.91
N ALA A 71 -15.63 3.64 -1.60
CA ALA A 71 -16.05 3.32 -0.23
C ALA A 71 -15.26 2.15 0.40
N ALA A 72 -14.58 1.34 -0.42
CA ALA A 72 -13.76 0.22 0.03
C ALA A 72 -12.26 0.59 0.13
N GLU A 73 -11.88 1.82 -0.24
CA GLU A 73 -10.51 2.29 -0.16
C GLU A 73 -10.17 2.73 1.27
N GLY A 74 -9.12 2.13 1.83
CA GLY A 74 -8.48 2.60 3.06
C GLY A 74 -7.08 3.12 2.74
N ALA A 75 -6.54 3.98 3.60
CA ALA A 75 -5.18 4.47 3.49
C ALA A 75 -4.56 4.68 4.88
N ILE A 76 -3.23 4.67 4.90
CA ILE A 76 -2.39 4.85 6.08
C ILE A 76 -1.38 5.96 5.75
N ALA A 77 -0.96 6.71 6.76
CA ALA A 77 0.10 7.70 6.62
C ALA A 77 1.36 7.09 5.99
N TRP A 78 1.84 7.70 4.90
CA TRP A 78 3.05 7.24 4.20
C TRP A 78 4.30 7.29 5.10
N ASN A 79 4.33 8.25 6.03
CA ASN A 79 5.39 8.50 7.00
C ASN A 79 5.06 7.95 8.40
N ASP A 80 4.23 6.91 8.48
CA ASP A 80 3.92 6.28 9.76
C ASP A 80 5.22 5.79 10.46
N PRO A 81 5.50 6.23 11.70
CA PRO A 81 6.75 5.92 12.38
C PRO A 81 6.86 4.45 12.83
N GLN A 82 5.75 3.69 12.90
CA GLN A 82 5.79 2.26 13.19
C GLN A 82 6.13 1.45 11.95
N LEU A 83 5.61 1.86 10.80
CA LEU A 83 5.98 1.24 9.52
C LEU A 83 7.43 1.55 9.16
N ALA A 84 7.90 2.76 9.48
CA ALA A 84 9.29 3.19 9.28
C ALA A 84 9.82 2.82 7.89
N ILE A 85 9.02 3.05 6.86
CA ILE A 85 9.39 2.71 5.48
C ILE A 85 10.54 3.61 5.05
N ASN A 86 11.60 3.00 4.52
CA ASN A 86 12.79 3.70 4.05
C ASN A 86 12.56 4.29 2.66
N TRP A 87 11.69 5.30 2.59
CA TRP A 87 11.41 6.00 1.34
C TRP A 87 12.66 6.73 0.83
N PRO A 88 13.10 6.52 -0.43
CA PRO A 88 14.25 7.21 -1.02
C PRO A 88 13.90 8.64 -1.48
N ILE A 89 13.05 9.35 -0.74
CA ILE A 89 12.61 10.72 -1.03
C ILE A 89 12.39 11.48 0.28
N ALA A 90 12.99 12.67 0.38
CA ALA A 90 12.90 13.49 1.59
C ALA A 90 11.65 14.37 1.63
N ASN A 91 11.28 14.99 0.49
CA ASN A 91 10.19 15.95 0.40
C ASN A 91 9.19 15.53 -0.69
N PRO A 92 8.34 14.52 -0.45
CA PRO A 92 7.40 14.04 -1.45
C PRO A 92 6.30 15.07 -1.74
N ILE A 93 5.89 15.15 -3.00
CA ILE A 93 4.68 15.86 -3.39
C ILE A 93 3.50 14.89 -3.21
N LEU A 94 2.57 15.25 -2.34
CA LEU A 94 1.45 14.38 -1.96
C LEU A 94 0.12 15.01 -2.34
N SER A 95 -0.85 14.17 -2.69
CA SER A 95 -2.23 14.61 -2.85
C SER A 95 -2.81 15.11 -1.51
N LYS A 96 -3.85 15.95 -1.55
CA LYS A 96 -4.56 16.37 -0.31
C LYS A 96 -5.09 15.19 0.49
N ARG A 97 -5.48 14.11 -0.20
CA ARG A 97 -5.94 12.88 0.44
C ARG A 97 -4.82 12.23 1.23
N ASP A 98 -3.65 12.06 0.63
CA ASP A 98 -2.56 11.28 1.24
C ASP A 98 -1.82 12.06 2.35
N GLN A 99 -2.00 13.38 2.41
CA GLN A 99 -1.48 14.23 3.50
C GLN A 99 -2.19 14.01 4.85
N CYS A 100 -3.43 13.52 4.85
CA CYS A 100 -4.27 13.45 6.05
C CYS A 100 -4.75 12.01 6.31
N GLN A 101 -3.83 11.05 6.25
CA GLN A 101 -4.13 9.65 6.53
C GLN A 101 -3.83 9.27 7.99
N PRO A 102 -4.61 8.34 8.58
CA PRO A 102 -4.37 7.88 9.95
C PRO A 102 -3.07 7.09 10.06
N SER A 103 -2.47 7.09 11.24
CA SER A 103 -1.39 6.17 11.58
C SER A 103 -1.91 4.71 11.64
N LEU A 104 -1.01 3.74 11.53
CA LEU A 104 -1.33 2.32 11.63
C LEU A 104 -2.07 1.98 12.95
N PRO A 105 -1.65 2.47 14.14
CA PRO A 105 -2.42 2.27 15.37
C PRO A 105 -3.83 2.83 15.32
N SER A 106 -3.98 4.05 14.77
CA SER A 106 -5.29 4.69 14.65
C SER A 106 -6.20 3.89 13.71
N LEU A 107 -5.63 3.35 12.64
CA LEU A 107 -6.35 2.49 11.70
C LEU A 107 -6.80 1.19 12.39
N ILE A 108 -5.91 0.50 13.11
CA ILE A 108 -6.23 -0.72 13.88
C ILE A 108 -7.37 -0.44 14.87
N TRP A 109 -7.27 0.65 15.62
CA TRP A 109 -8.30 1.05 16.57
C TRP A 109 -9.69 1.19 15.91
N LEU A 110 -9.76 1.79 14.73
CA LEU A 110 -11.01 1.92 13.96
C LEU A 110 -11.56 0.56 13.51
N TYR A 111 -10.70 -0.41 13.19
CA TYR A 111 -11.12 -1.76 12.83
C TYR A 111 -11.66 -2.54 14.04
N GLU A 112 -11.00 -2.46 15.20
CA GLU A 112 -11.38 -3.21 16.39
C GLU A 112 -12.65 -2.67 17.06
N CYS A 113 -12.82 -1.34 17.09
CA CYS A 113 -13.98 -0.70 17.74
C CYS A 113 -15.23 -0.60 16.86
N SER A 114 -15.17 -0.93 15.56
CA SER A 114 -16.33 -0.84 14.66
C SER A 114 -16.95 -2.21 14.40
N PRO A 115 -18.12 -2.53 15.00
CA PRO A 115 -18.80 -3.83 14.81
C PRO A 115 -19.12 -4.14 13.33
N ALA A 116 -19.17 -3.12 12.47
CA ALA A 116 -19.46 -3.22 11.05
C ALA A 116 -18.24 -3.57 10.15
N ARG A 117 -17.00 -3.54 10.66
CA ARG A 117 -15.77 -3.82 9.88
C ARG A 117 -15.02 -5.08 10.30
N ARG A 118 -15.50 -5.82 11.30
CA ARG A 118 -15.04 -7.20 11.53
C ARG A 118 -15.41 -8.03 10.30
N TYR A 119 -14.41 -8.34 9.48
CA TYR A 119 -14.52 -9.33 8.42
C TYR A 119 -15.02 -10.63 9.07
N ARG A 120 -16.29 -10.99 8.87
CA ARG A 120 -16.79 -12.32 9.24
C ARG A 120 -16.25 -13.31 8.21
N GLY A 121 -14.98 -13.69 8.38
CA GLY A 121 -14.46 -14.93 7.82
C GLY A 121 -15.18 -16.09 8.51
N GLY A 122 -16.37 -16.42 8.02
CA GLY A 122 -17.05 -17.64 8.38
C GLY A 122 -16.35 -18.81 7.70
N SER A 123 -15.55 -19.56 8.46
CA SER A 123 -15.41 -21.00 8.25
C SER A 123 -15.98 -21.68 9.50
N GLN A 124 -17.28 -21.98 9.46
CA GLN A 124 -17.75 -23.17 10.15
C GLN A 124 -17.46 -24.35 9.23
N LEU A 125 -16.70 -25.30 9.79
CA LEU A 125 -16.31 -26.62 9.27
C LEU A 125 -15.22 -26.64 8.19
#